data_AF-A0A101EE18-F1
#
_entry.id   AF-A0A101EE18-F1
#
_cell.length_a   1.000
_cell.length_b   1.000
_cell.length_c   1.000
_cell.angle_alpha   90.00
_cell.angle_beta   90.00
_cell.angle_gamma   90.00
#
_symmetry.space_group_name_H-M   'P 1'
#
loop_
_entity.id
_entity.type
_entity.pdbx_description
1 polymer ?
#
loop_
_entity_poly.entity_id
_entity_poly.type
_entity_poly.pdbx_seq_one_letter_code
_entity_poly.pdbx_strand_id
1 'polypeptide(L)'
;LRMVIFFPPMIVGFLPMPAGALFTASLTDEIGNQLGAKPSLKHFINYWFRHIWEYSLPLYPSVIFEAATLGVSITAIVSYQWYIVFLAMVFGFLSSWFRFRKPKDRNNFSLSFRKTLDLLFTMWTVIFVLVGFLAFKINLVVLLLIAAVGEVLNKRLSFREVSNIFKSSVDFNLIAMVFAIFCFQGMLKVSNAVHIVPNLLQAANVPNLFSLFFFPFLISFMTGISTAAVALTFPLLAPLMGDPVNLKLVAWSFVSGYSGHLLSPFHLCLITTKEYYKTTWKEVYLELLPVVLAVLAVALVVAIT
;
A
#
# COMPACT_ATOMS: atom_id res chain seq x y z
N LEU A 1 -20.99 -8.35 -12.82
CA LEU A 1 -19.79 -9.18 -13.02
C LEU A 1 -18.51 -8.36 -13.25
N ARG A 2 -18.45 -7.44 -14.22
CA ARG A 2 -17.22 -6.66 -14.52
C ARG A 2 -16.65 -5.90 -13.32
N MET A 3 -17.48 -5.23 -12.51
CA MET A 3 -17.01 -4.57 -11.28
C MET A 3 -16.60 -5.56 -10.18
N VAL A 4 -17.11 -6.79 -10.22
CA VAL A 4 -16.97 -7.75 -9.12
C VAL A 4 -15.56 -8.30 -9.03
N ILE A 5 -14.86 -8.44 -10.16
CA ILE A 5 -13.48 -8.95 -10.22
C ILE A 5 -12.48 -8.12 -9.39
N PHE A 6 -12.78 -6.83 -9.17
CA PHE A 6 -11.90 -5.92 -8.46
C PHE A 6 -12.09 -5.98 -6.94
N PHE A 7 -13.26 -6.41 -6.44
CA PHE A 7 -13.54 -6.40 -5.01
C PHE A 7 -12.67 -7.35 -4.18
N PRO A 8 -12.43 -8.62 -4.56
CA PRO A 8 -11.59 -9.51 -3.76
C PRO A 8 -10.20 -8.93 -3.45
N PRO A 9 -9.39 -8.50 -4.43
CA PRO A 9 -8.08 -7.89 -4.12
C PRO A 9 -8.21 -6.58 -3.34
N MET A 10 -9.21 -5.73 -3.63
CA MET A 10 -9.42 -4.49 -2.86
C MET A 10 -9.76 -4.75 -1.39
N ILE A 11 -10.63 -5.72 -1.11
CA ILE A 11 -11.08 -6.02 0.25
C ILE A 11 -9.93 -6.56 1.08
N VAL A 12 -9.20 -7.55 0.54
CA VAL A 12 -8.05 -8.12 1.25
C VAL A 12 -6.89 -7.12 1.30
N GLY A 13 -6.88 -6.13 0.40
CA GLY A 13 -5.96 -4.99 0.42
C GLY A 13 -6.14 -4.03 1.59
N PHE A 14 -7.19 -4.13 2.39
CA PHE A 14 -7.23 -3.40 3.67
C PHE A 14 -6.31 -4.01 4.73
N LEU A 15 -5.85 -5.25 4.52
CA LEU A 15 -5.08 -6.01 5.48
C LEU A 15 -3.62 -6.14 5.02
N PRO A 16 -2.66 -5.58 5.77
CA PRO A 16 -1.25 -5.79 5.51
C PRO A 16 -0.91 -7.25 5.84
N MET A 17 -0.60 -8.05 4.84
CA MET A 17 -0.15 -9.42 5.03
C MET A 17 0.78 -9.86 3.88
N PRO A 18 1.87 -10.56 4.19
CA PRO A 18 2.76 -11.09 3.17
C PRO A 18 2.05 -12.14 2.32
N ALA A 19 2.38 -12.20 1.03
CA ALA A 19 1.82 -13.16 0.05
C ALA A 19 0.29 -13.18 -0.07
N GLY A 20 -0.42 -12.16 0.46
CA GLY A 20 -1.87 -12.16 0.46
C GLY A 20 -2.50 -12.17 -0.93
N ALA A 21 -1.77 -11.75 -1.97
CA ALA A 21 -2.26 -11.78 -3.35
C ALA A 21 -2.53 -13.20 -3.86
N LEU A 22 -1.85 -14.23 -3.33
CA LEU A 22 -2.11 -15.62 -3.72
C LEU A 22 -3.50 -16.08 -3.28
N PHE A 23 -3.96 -15.62 -2.11
CA PHE A 23 -5.30 -15.91 -1.61
C PHE A 23 -6.38 -15.36 -2.54
N THR A 24 -6.26 -14.09 -2.96
CA THR A 24 -7.23 -13.43 -3.85
C THR A 24 -7.10 -13.85 -5.31
N ALA A 25 -6.00 -14.49 -5.70
CA ALA A 25 -5.77 -14.93 -7.06
C ALA A 25 -6.81 -15.97 -7.50
N SER A 26 -7.17 -16.92 -6.64
CA SER A 26 -8.21 -17.92 -6.93
C SER A 26 -9.58 -17.31 -7.20
N LEU A 27 -10.01 -16.39 -6.34
CA LEU A 27 -11.28 -15.65 -6.47
C LEU A 27 -11.31 -14.79 -7.74
N THR A 28 -10.21 -14.09 -8.01
CA THR A 28 -10.06 -13.24 -9.20
C THR A 28 -10.00 -14.09 -10.48
N ASP A 29 -9.42 -15.30 -10.41
CA ASP A 29 -9.32 -16.21 -11.53
C ASP A 29 -10.68 -16.75 -11.96
N GLU A 30 -11.51 -17.18 -11.01
CA GLU A 30 -12.85 -17.68 -11.28
C GLU A 30 -13.70 -16.62 -12.00
N ILE A 31 -13.74 -15.40 -11.48
CA ILE A 31 -14.50 -14.29 -12.08
C ILE A 31 -13.88 -13.88 -13.43
N GLY A 32 -12.55 -13.83 -13.51
CA GLY A 32 -11.82 -13.48 -14.73
C GLY A 32 -12.04 -14.47 -15.87
N ASN A 33 -12.16 -15.77 -15.57
CA ASN A 33 -12.46 -16.81 -16.56
C ASN A 33 -13.87 -16.61 -17.16
N GLN A 34 -14.86 -16.26 -16.34
CA GLN A 34 -16.21 -15.93 -16.82
C GLN A 34 -16.25 -14.66 -17.69
N LEU A 35 -15.34 -13.71 -17.44
CA LEU A 35 -15.17 -12.48 -18.22
C LEU A 35 -14.28 -12.66 -19.46
N GLY A 36 -13.71 -13.85 -19.67
CA GLY A 36 -12.76 -14.13 -20.76
C GLY A 36 -11.49 -13.27 -20.69
N ALA A 37 -11.08 -12.89 -19.47
CA ALA A 37 -9.88 -12.08 -19.24
C ALA A 37 -8.62 -12.89 -19.49
N LYS A 38 -7.62 -12.27 -20.14
CA LYS A 38 -6.29 -12.87 -20.31
C LYS A 38 -5.61 -13.08 -18.95
N PRO A 39 -4.73 -14.09 -18.80
CA PRO A 39 -3.97 -14.30 -17.56
C PRO A 39 -3.20 -13.05 -17.10
N SER A 40 -2.58 -12.30 -18.02
CA SER A 40 -1.88 -11.04 -17.71
C SER A 40 -2.78 -9.98 -17.07
N LEU A 41 -4.02 -9.85 -17.56
CA LEU A 41 -5.00 -8.91 -17.02
C LEU A 41 -5.50 -9.35 -15.64
N LYS A 42 -5.73 -10.66 -15.43
CA LYS A 42 -6.13 -11.20 -14.12
C LYS A 42 -5.01 -11.00 -13.07
N HIS A 43 -3.77 -11.25 -13.48
CA HIS A 43 -2.57 -10.93 -12.68
C HIS A 43 -2.56 -9.46 -12.28
N PHE A 44 -2.66 -8.56 -13.26
CA PHE A 44 -2.66 -7.12 -13.00
C PHE A 44 -3.78 -6.71 -12.05
N ILE A 45 -5.02 -7.15 -12.27
CA ILE A 45 -6.16 -6.81 -11.42
C ILE A 45 -5.93 -7.30 -9.99
N ASN A 46 -5.53 -8.56 -9.83
CA ASN A 46 -5.28 -9.13 -8.51
C ASN A 46 -4.16 -8.40 -7.77
N TYR A 47 -3.08 -8.06 -8.48
CA TYR A 47 -1.92 -7.40 -7.90
C TYR A 47 -2.18 -5.91 -7.63
N TRP A 48 -2.59 -5.14 -8.62
CA TRP A 48 -2.73 -3.69 -8.52
C TRP A 48 -3.75 -3.29 -7.45
N PHE A 49 -4.96 -3.85 -7.53
CA PHE A 49 -6.06 -3.49 -6.64
C PHE A 49 -5.86 -3.99 -5.21
N ARG A 50 -4.93 -4.91 -4.99
CA ARG A 50 -4.50 -5.30 -3.65
C ARG A 50 -3.69 -4.21 -2.95
N HIS A 51 -3.00 -3.39 -3.72
CA HIS A 51 -1.97 -2.47 -3.24
C HIS A 51 -2.41 -1.00 -3.26
N ILE A 52 -3.61 -0.68 -3.75
CA ILE A 52 -4.07 0.71 -3.85
C ILE A 52 -4.24 1.39 -2.49
N TRP A 53 -4.54 0.66 -1.42
CA TRP A 53 -4.82 1.25 -0.11
C TRP A 53 -3.57 1.66 0.64
N GLU A 54 -2.45 0.98 0.41
CA GLU A 54 -1.19 1.22 1.09
C GLU A 54 -0.63 2.64 0.82
N TYR A 55 -1.10 3.31 -0.23
CA TYR A 55 -0.77 4.71 -0.49
C TYR A 55 -1.18 5.68 0.63
N SER A 56 -2.12 5.32 1.50
CA SER A 56 -2.70 6.27 2.46
C SER A 56 -3.34 5.60 3.68
N LEU A 57 -3.58 4.28 3.67
CA LEU A 57 -4.31 3.64 4.76
C LEU A 57 -3.43 3.57 6.03
N PRO A 58 -3.91 4.09 7.19
CA PRO A 58 -3.12 4.21 8.43
C PRO A 58 -2.79 2.86 9.10
N LEU A 59 -3.23 1.76 8.51
CA LEU A 59 -2.93 0.40 8.95
C LEU A 59 -1.61 -0.12 8.35
N TYR A 60 -1.12 0.50 7.27
CA TYR A 60 0.10 0.06 6.62
C TYR A 60 1.34 0.62 7.33
N PRO A 61 2.36 -0.21 7.59
CA PRO A 61 3.52 0.25 8.33
C PRO A 61 4.29 1.37 7.61
N SER A 62 4.28 1.41 6.28
CA SER A 62 4.96 2.43 5.47
C SER A 62 4.45 3.84 5.79
N VAL A 63 3.13 4.00 5.90
CA VAL A 63 2.45 5.26 6.28
C VAL A 63 2.74 5.64 7.73
N ILE A 64 2.77 4.66 8.64
CA ILE A 64 3.09 4.90 10.06
C ILE A 64 4.55 5.36 10.21
N PHE A 65 5.47 4.70 9.50
CA PHE A 65 6.89 5.06 9.51
C PHE A 65 7.12 6.43 8.90
N GLU A 66 6.43 6.78 7.82
CA GLU A 66 6.52 8.09 7.18
C GLU A 66 6.20 9.20 8.19
N ALA A 67 5.05 9.10 8.84
CA ALA A 67 4.63 10.01 9.90
C ALA A 67 5.67 10.10 11.04
N ALA A 68 6.15 8.95 11.53
CA ALA A 68 7.12 8.89 12.62
C ALA A 68 8.49 9.49 12.25
N THR A 69 8.98 9.24 11.03
CA THR A 69 10.29 9.73 10.56
C THR A 69 10.30 11.24 10.31
N LEU A 70 9.17 11.80 9.88
CA LEU A 70 9.05 13.22 9.53
C LEU A 70 8.49 14.07 10.69
N GLY A 71 8.07 13.45 11.79
CA GLY A 71 7.42 14.16 12.90
C GLY A 71 6.07 14.76 12.52
N VAL A 72 5.41 14.22 11.49
CA VAL A 72 4.11 14.68 11.00
C VAL A 72 3.01 13.77 11.53
N SER A 73 1.85 14.33 11.88
CA SER A 73 0.72 13.50 12.32
C SER A 73 0.28 12.51 11.22
N ILE A 74 -0.02 11.26 11.60
CA ILE A 74 -0.53 10.23 10.66
C ILE A 74 -1.76 10.76 9.93
N THR A 75 -2.67 11.46 10.62
CA THR A 75 -3.86 12.06 10.01
C THR A 75 -3.52 13.03 8.88
N ALA A 76 -2.47 13.84 9.00
CA ALA A 76 -2.08 14.77 7.95
C ALA A 76 -1.53 14.03 6.71
N ILE A 77 -0.69 13.02 6.93
CA ILE A 77 -0.18 12.15 5.84
C ILE A 77 -1.34 11.46 5.13
N VAL A 78 -2.21 10.78 5.86
CA VAL A 78 -3.35 10.05 5.31
C VAL A 78 -4.30 10.97 4.56
N SER A 79 -4.72 12.08 5.17
CA SER A 79 -5.63 13.03 4.52
C SER A 79 -5.02 13.64 3.27
N TYR A 80 -3.70 13.89 3.25
CA TYR A 80 -3.03 14.44 2.09
C TYR A 80 -2.87 13.41 0.97
N GLN A 81 -2.44 12.18 1.28
CA GLN A 81 -2.15 11.15 0.28
C GLN A 81 -3.40 10.43 -0.27
N TRP A 82 -4.60 10.68 0.26
CA TRP A 82 -5.82 10.01 -0.18
C TRP A 82 -6.13 10.18 -1.68
N TYR A 83 -5.72 11.32 -2.27
CA TYR A 83 -5.88 11.52 -3.71
C TYR A 83 -5.13 10.47 -4.53
N ILE A 84 -4.02 9.93 -4.02
CA ILE A 84 -3.21 8.92 -4.72
C ILE A 84 -3.96 7.59 -4.79
N VAL A 85 -4.65 7.20 -3.70
CA VAL A 85 -5.53 6.01 -3.70
C VAL A 85 -6.59 6.16 -4.79
N PHE A 86 -7.21 7.35 -4.88
CA PHE A 86 -8.22 7.64 -5.90
C PHE A 86 -7.63 7.55 -7.32
N LEU A 87 -6.46 8.14 -7.56
CA LEU A 87 -5.76 8.05 -8.85
C LEU A 87 -5.40 6.61 -9.22
N ALA A 88 -4.85 5.85 -8.28
CA ALA A 88 -4.48 4.46 -8.48
C ALA A 88 -5.72 3.61 -8.81
N MET A 89 -6.84 3.87 -8.13
CA MET A 89 -8.12 3.24 -8.42
C MET A 89 -8.62 3.58 -9.83
N VAL A 90 -8.66 4.88 -10.19
CA VAL A 90 -9.12 5.34 -11.50
C VAL A 90 -8.26 4.78 -12.62
N PHE A 91 -6.93 4.91 -12.55
CA PHE A 91 -6.05 4.42 -13.61
C PHE A 91 -6.06 2.89 -13.71
N GLY A 92 -6.15 2.17 -12.60
CA GLY A 92 -6.32 0.71 -12.59
C GLY A 92 -7.63 0.27 -13.24
N PHE A 93 -8.73 1.00 -13.01
CA PHE A 93 -9.99 0.72 -13.67
C PHE A 93 -9.93 1.03 -15.16
N LEU A 94 -9.44 2.20 -15.56
CA LEU A 94 -9.34 2.61 -16.97
C LEU A 94 -8.47 1.65 -17.78
N SER A 95 -7.36 1.14 -17.22
CA SER A 95 -6.48 0.18 -17.91
C SER A 95 -7.13 -1.19 -18.15
N SER A 96 -8.14 -1.55 -17.35
CA SER A 96 -8.76 -2.88 -17.33
C SER A 96 -10.16 -2.92 -17.95
N TRP A 97 -10.94 -1.85 -17.81
CA TRP A 97 -12.39 -1.83 -18.01
C TRP A 97 -12.85 -2.30 -19.39
N PHE A 98 -12.14 -1.88 -20.44
CA PHE A 98 -12.51 -2.16 -21.83
C PHE A 98 -11.97 -3.49 -22.37
N ARG A 99 -11.24 -4.26 -21.54
CA ARG A 99 -10.50 -5.45 -21.99
C ARG A 99 -11.19 -6.77 -21.61
N PHE A 100 -12.42 -6.69 -21.07
CA PHE A 100 -13.27 -7.84 -20.80
C PHE A 100 -14.19 -8.16 -21.99
N ARG A 101 -14.41 -9.45 -22.24
CA ARG A 101 -15.44 -9.88 -23.19
C ARG A 101 -16.84 -9.62 -22.60
N LYS A 102 -17.88 -9.68 -23.45
CA LYS A 102 -19.25 -9.71 -22.93
C LYS A 102 -19.42 -11.04 -22.15
N PRO A 103 -19.98 -11.01 -20.92
CA PRO A 103 -20.19 -12.24 -20.15
C PRO A 103 -21.00 -13.24 -20.98
N LYS A 104 -20.54 -14.49 -21.07
CA LYS A 104 -21.27 -15.56 -21.79
C LYS A 104 -22.56 -15.93 -21.08
N ASP A 105 -22.56 -15.87 -19.74
CA ASP A 105 -23.76 -16.07 -18.92
C ASP A 105 -24.24 -14.72 -18.36
N ARG A 106 -25.53 -14.43 -18.59
CA ARG A 106 -26.27 -13.40 -17.85
C ARG A 106 -26.81 -13.95 -16.53
N ASN A 107 -26.17 -14.95 -15.93
CA ASN A 107 -26.62 -15.45 -14.64
C ASN A 107 -26.63 -14.30 -13.63
N ASN A 108 -27.76 -14.20 -12.93
CA ASN A 108 -28.18 -13.13 -12.03
C ASN A 108 -27.21 -12.93 -10.85
N PHE A 109 -26.01 -12.43 -11.12
CA PHE A 109 -25.18 -11.81 -10.10
C PHE A 109 -25.76 -10.41 -9.84
N SER A 110 -26.97 -10.38 -9.27
CA SER A 110 -27.48 -9.16 -8.65
C SER A 110 -26.73 -9.01 -7.33
N LEU A 111 -26.01 -7.90 -7.19
CA LEU A 111 -25.60 -7.40 -5.88
C LEU A 111 -26.89 -7.01 -5.17
N SER A 112 -27.52 -7.98 -4.50
CA SER A 112 -28.62 -7.70 -3.59
C SER A 112 -28.09 -6.77 -2.52
N PHE A 113 -28.84 -5.71 -2.21
CA PHE A 113 -28.52 -4.77 -1.14
C PHE A 113 -28.19 -5.50 0.17
N ARG A 114 -28.87 -6.61 0.46
CA ARG A 114 -28.58 -7.48 1.61
C ARG A 114 -27.18 -8.09 1.57
N LYS A 115 -26.75 -8.65 0.43
CA LYS A 115 -25.40 -9.23 0.27
C LYS A 115 -24.30 -8.19 0.40
N THR A 116 -24.53 -6.97 -0.09
CA THR A 116 -23.59 -5.84 0.09
C THR A 116 -23.52 -5.42 1.55
N LEU A 117 -24.66 -5.34 2.24
CA LEU A 117 -24.73 -5.07 3.68
C LEU A 117 -24.02 -6.14 4.49
N ASP A 118 -24.25 -7.42 4.22
CA ASP A 118 -23.59 -8.54 4.92
C ASP A 118 -22.06 -8.46 4.77
N LEU A 119 -21.57 -8.09 3.58
CA LEU A 119 -20.14 -7.88 3.34
C LEU A 119 -19.59 -6.70 4.14
N LEU A 120 -20.32 -5.58 4.19
CA LEU A 120 -19.92 -4.41 4.98
C LEU A 120 -19.90 -4.73 6.48
N PHE A 121 -20.90 -5.47 6.98
CA PHE A 121 -20.92 -5.93 8.37
C PHE A 121 -19.79 -6.92 8.66
N THR A 122 -19.38 -7.73 7.70
CA THR A 122 -18.21 -8.62 7.85
C THR A 122 -16.92 -7.82 8.02
N MET A 123 -16.84 -6.63 7.41
CA MET A 123 -15.71 -5.70 7.51
C MET A 123 -15.87 -4.66 8.62
N TRP A 124 -16.75 -4.89 9.61
CA TRP A 124 -17.07 -3.89 10.62
C TRP A 124 -15.82 -3.38 11.37
N THR A 125 -14.81 -4.23 11.61
CA THR A 125 -13.56 -3.85 12.29
C THR A 125 -12.78 -2.80 11.50
N VAL A 126 -12.59 -3.03 10.19
CA VAL A 126 -11.90 -2.08 9.31
C VAL A 126 -12.69 -0.77 9.25
N ILE A 127 -14.01 -0.85 9.05
CA ILE A 127 -14.87 0.34 8.98
C ILE A 127 -14.83 1.11 10.30
N PHE A 128 -14.95 0.42 11.44
CA PHE A 128 -14.90 1.00 12.77
C PHE A 128 -13.58 1.74 13.02
N VAL A 129 -12.44 1.11 12.71
CA VAL A 129 -11.13 1.73 12.88
C VAL A 129 -10.97 2.93 11.97
N LEU A 130 -11.33 2.83 10.69
CA LEU A 130 -11.17 3.94 9.75
C LEU A 130 -12.08 5.13 10.07
N VAL A 131 -13.35 4.89 10.39
CA VAL A 131 -14.30 5.95 10.76
C VAL A 131 -13.89 6.57 12.09
N GLY A 132 -13.56 5.77 13.10
CA GLY A 132 -13.08 6.25 14.40
C GLY A 132 -11.82 7.12 14.27
N PHE A 133 -10.87 6.70 13.43
CA PHE A 133 -9.61 7.38 13.27
C PHE A 133 -9.74 8.65 12.43
N LEU A 134 -10.44 8.59 11.30
CA LEU A 134 -10.52 9.72 10.35
C LEU A 134 -11.58 10.75 10.74
N ALA A 135 -12.77 10.30 11.14
CA ALA A 135 -13.88 11.21 11.45
C ALA A 135 -13.81 11.73 12.89
N PHE A 136 -13.49 10.85 13.84
CA PHE A 136 -13.49 11.18 15.27
C PHE A 136 -12.09 11.46 15.83
N LYS A 137 -11.03 11.28 15.03
CA LYS A 137 -9.62 11.52 15.42
C LYS A 137 -9.22 10.76 16.69
N ILE A 138 -9.84 9.62 16.94
CA ILE A 138 -9.52 8.76 18.08
C ILE A 138 -8.17 8.10 17.82
N ASN A 139 -7.36 7.94 18.87
CA ASN A 139 -6.06 7.27 18.76
C ASN A 139 -6.19 5.89 18.11
N LEU A 140 -5.38 5.64 17.08
CA LEU A 140 -5.43 4.41 16.28
C LEU A 140 -5.24 3.15 17.12
N VAL A 141 -4.35 3.18 18.11
CA VAL A 141 -4.07 2.04 19.00
C VAL A 141 -5.31 1.70 19.83
N VAL A 142 -6.01 2.71 20.36
CA VAL A 142 -7.24 2.52 21.13
C VAL A 142 -8.32 1.87 20.27
N LEU A 143 -8.50 2.34 19.03
CA LEU A 143 -9.46 1.76 18.10
C LEU A 143 -9.14 0.30 17.75
N LEU A 144 -7.86 0.00 17.50
CA LEU A 144 -7.41 -1.36 17.21
C LEU A 144 -7.62 -2.30 18.40
N LEU A 145 -7.36 -1.83 19.62
CA LEU A 145 -7.60 -2.61 20.85
C LEU A 145 -9.09 -2.89 21.03
N ILE A 146 -9.96 -1.88 20.85
CA ILE A 146 -11.42 -2.07 20.94
C ILE A 146 -11.90 -3.05 19.86
N ALA A 147 -11.43 -2.91 18.63
CA ALA A 147 -11.78 -3.81 17.53
C ALA A 147 -11.33 -5.26 17.82
N ALA A 148 -10.10 -5.44 18.34
CA ALA A 148 -9.58 -6.75 18.72
C ALA A 148 -10.40 -7.40 19.85
N VAL A 149 -10.70 -6.65 20.92
CA VAL A 149 -11.56 -7.13 22.02
C VAL A 149 -12.95 -7.46 21.50
N GLY A 150 -13.54 -6.60 20.65
CA GLY A 150 -14.84 -6.83 20.03
C GLY A 150 -14.89 -8.13 19.21
N GLU A 151 -13.84 -8.42 18.44
CA GLU A 151 -13.71 -9.69 17.70
C GLU A 151 -13.61 -10.91 18.62
N VAL A 152 -12.83 -10.81 19.71
CA VAL A 152 -12.71 -11.87 20.72
C VAL A 152 -14.08 -12.17 21.35
N LEU A 153 -14.84 -11.14 21.70
CA LEU A 153 -16.17 -11.26 22.29
C LEU A 153 -17.18 -11.82 21.29
N ASN A 154 -17.19 -11.30 20.06
CA ASN A 154 -18.13 -11.72 19.01
C ASN A 154 -17.94 -13.19 18.64
N LYS A 155 -16.69 -13.61 18.46
CA LYS A 155 -16.34 -15.01 18.13
C LYS A 155 -16.25 -15.92 19.35
N ARG A 156 -16.45 -15.39 20.56
CA ARG A 156 -16.39 -16.11 21.85
C ARG A 156 -15.10 -16.94 21.99
N LEU A 157 -13.97 -16.34 21.62
CA LEU A 157 -12.68 -17.03 21.63
C LEU A 157 -12.25 -17.31 23.08
N SER A 158 -11.77 -18.53 23.32
CA SER A 158 -11.17 -18.91 24.60
C SER A 158 -9.83 -18.20 24.82
N PHE A 159 -9.41 -18.06 26.09
CA PHE A 159 -8.11 -17.49 26.44
C PHE A 159 -6.93 -18.19 25.72
N ARG A 160 -7.05 -19.51 25.53
CA ARG A 160 -6.03 -20.31 24.82
C ARG A 160 -5.93 -19.93 23.34
N GLU A 161 -7.06 -19.75 22.67
CA GLU A 161 -7.11 -19.30 21.27
C GLU A 161 -6.56 -17.88 21.13
N VAL A 162 -6.95 -16.96 22.03
CA VAL A 162 -6.44 -15.59 22.03
C VAL A 162 -4.92 -15.56 22.24
N SER A 163 -4.40 -16.33 23.20
CA SER A 163 -2.96 -16.41 23.43
C SER A 163 -2.20 -16.98 22.23
N ASN A 164 -2.76 -17.99 21.56
CA ASN A 164 -2.16 -18.56 20.36
C ASN A 164 -2.15 -17.57 19.20
N ILE A 165 -3.26 -16.87 18.96
CA ILE A 165 -3.34 -15.80 17.94
C ILE A 165 -2.31 -14.73 18.24
N PHE A 166 -2.27 -14.20 19.46
CA PHE A 166 -1.31 -13.17 19.86
C PHE A 166 0.14 -13.60 19.59
N LYS A 167 0.53 -14.81 20.02
CA LYS A 167 1.87 -15.35 19.77
C LYS A 167 2.19 -15.46 18.28
N SER A 168 1.21 -15.80 17.44
CA SER A 168 1.39 -15.91 15.99
C SER A 168 1.38 -14.54 15.27
N SER A 169 0.78 -13.51 15.87
CA SER A 169 0.67 -12.18 15.28
C SER A 169 1.87 -11.28 15.57
N VAL A 170 2.67 -11.59 16.60
CA VAL A 170 3.87 -10.83 16.92
C VAL A 170 4.98 -11.15 15.92
N ASP A 171 5.24 -10.22 15.02
CA ASP A 171 6.37 -10.29 14.10
C ASP A 171 7.62 -9.65 14.76
N PHE A 172 8.51 -10.50 15.27
CA PHE A 172 9.78 -10.05 15.86
C PHE A 172 10.70 -9.37 14.85
N ASN A 173 10.60 -9.68 13.55
CA ASN A 173 11.38 -9.00 12.53
C ASN A 173 10.90 -7.56 12.37
N LEU A 174 9.58 -7.32 12.41
CA LEU A 174 9.03 -5.97 12.38
C LEU A 174 9.48 -5.16 13.60
N ILE A 175 9.43 -5.74 14.80
CA ILE A 175 9.90 -5.08 16.03
C ILE A 175 11.39 -4.75 15.94
N ALA A 176 12.22 -5.71 15.55
CA ALA A 176 13.66 -5.51 15.38
C ALA A 176 13.97 -4.47 14.31
N MET A 177 13.21 -4.45 13.20
CA MET A 177 13.32 -3.46 12.14
C MET A 177 13.00 -2.05 12.68
N VAL A 178 11.88 -1.86 13.39
CA VAL A 178 11.53 -0.56 14.02
C VAL A 178 12.67 -0.07 14.92
N PHE A 179 13.18 -0.95 15.79
CA PHE A 179 14.28 -0.62 16.69
C PHE A 179 15.56 -0.23 15.92
N ALA A 180 15.95 -1.03 14.92
CA ALA A 180 17.12 -0.77 14.09
C ALA A 180 17.01 0.57 13.34
N ILE A 181 15.81 0.94 12.88
CA ILE A 181 15.55 2.22 12.21
C ILE A 181 15.77 3.38 13.17
N PHE A 182 15.28 3.31 14.41
CA PHE A 182 15.54 4.37 15.40
C PHE A 182 17.02 4.48 15.74
N CYS A 183 17.73 3.36 15.88
CA CYS A 183 19.18 3.35 16.04
C CYS A 183 19.89 4.01 14.85
N PHE A 184 19.51 3.65 13.62
CA PHE A 184 20.04 4.24 12.39
C PHE A 184 19.79 5.75 12.34
N GLN A 185 18.57 6.20 12.64
CA GLN A 185 18.25 7.64 12.73
C GLN A 185 19.10 8.36 13.78
N GLY A 186 19.31 7.75 14.95
CA GLY A 186 20.20 8.28 15.98
C GLY A 186 21.63 8.43 15.47
N MET A 187 22.16 7.41 14.80
CA MET A 187 23.49 7.44 14.18
C MET A 187 23.60 8.54 13.12
N LEU A 188 22.59 8.73 12.28
CA LEU A 188 22.58 9.80 11.27
C LEU A 188 22.62 11.20 11.91
N LYS A 189 21.92 11.40 13.03
CA LYS A 189 21.93 12.66 13.78
C LYS A 189 23.29 12.93 14.41
N VAL A 190 23.86 11.95 15.11
CA VAL A 190 25.16 12.10 15.81
C VAL A 190 26.32 12.29 14.81
N SER A 191 26.27 11.60 13.66
CA SER A 191 27.27 11.73 12.58
C SER A 191 27.11 13.00 11.73
N ASN A 192 26.07 13.81 11.97
CA ASN A 192 25.72 14.97 11.15
C ASN A 192 25.37 14.64 9.67
N ALA A 193 25.17 13.36 9.35
CA ALA A 193 24.87 12.90 7.99
C ALA A 193 23.56 13.49 7.45
N VAL A 194 22.59 13.76 8.34
CA VAL A 194 21.32 14.43 8.00
C VAL A 194 21.55 15.79 7.34
N HIS A 195 22.63 16.50 7.67
CA HIS A 195 22.96 17.78 7.07
C HIS A 195 23.95 17.64 5.90
N ILE A 196 24.93 16.74 6.02
CA ILE A 196 25.99 16.58 5.02
C ILE A 196 25.44 16.08 3.68
N VAL A 197 24.59 15.04 3.69
CA VAL A 197 24.14 14.42 2.43
C VAL A 197 23.29 15.36 1.58
N PRO A 198 22.25 16.03 2.12
CA PRO A 198 21.51 17.03 1.36
C PRO A 198 22.40 18.14 0.80
N ASN A 199 23.37 18.63 1.58
CA ASN A 199 24.28 19.68 1.15
C ASN A 199 25.22 19.21 0.02
N LEU A 200 25.70 17.96 0.06
CA LEU A 200 26.49 17.38 -1.02
C LEU A 200 25.68 17.26 -2.31
N LEU A 201 24.41 16.83 -2.22
CA LEU A 201 23.51 16.75 -3.37
C LEU A 201 23.28 18.14 -3.98
N GLN A 202 23.05 19.15 -3.15
CA GLN A 202 22.89 20.53 -3.60
C GLN A 202 24.18 21.08 -4.22
N ALA A 203 25.35 20.84 -3.60
CA ALA A 203 26.65 21.24 -4.13
C ALA A 203 26.96 20.57 -5.49
N ALA A 204 26.48 19.35 -5.69
CA ALA A 204 26.54 18.63 -6.96
C ALA A 204 25.46 19.05 -7.96
N ASN A 205 24.63 20.06 -7.65
CA ASN A 205 23.49 20.53 -8.45
C ASN A 205 22.49 19.42 -8.79
N VAL A 206 22.32 18.43 -7.91
CA VAL A 206 21.31 17.39 -8.07
C VAL A 206 19.93 17.97 -7.72
N PRO A 207 18.94 17.90 -8.62
CA PRO A 207 17.60 18.43 -8.33
C PRO A 207 16.94 17.69 -7.15
N ASN A 208 16.36 18.43 -6.21
CA ASN A 208 15.70 17.84 -5.03
C ASN A 208 14.63 16.81 -5.41
N LEU A 209 13.80 17.11 -6.41
CA LEU A 209 12.76 16.18 -6.89
C LEU A 209 13.35 14.86 -7.41
N PHE A 210 14.54 14.91 -8.04
CA PHE A 210 15.22 13.71 -8.50
C PHE A 210 15.72 12.88 -7.32
N SER A 211 16.32 13.50 -6.29
CA SER A 211 16.76 12.78 -5.08
C SER A 211 15.58 12.15 -4.33
N LEU A 212 14.47 12.89 -4.19
CA LEU A 212 13.24 12.42 -3.58
C LEU A 212 12.56 11.29 -4.38
N PHE A 213 12.88 11.16 -5.66
CA PHE A 213 12.45 10.03 -6.49
C PHE A 213 13.41 8.85 -6.41
N PHE A 214 14.67 9.09 -6.73
CA PHE A 214 15.66 8.06 -7.04
C PHE A 214 15.97 7.17 -5.84
N PHE A 215 16.25 7.75 -4.67
CA PHE A 215 16.66 6.96 -3.50
C PHE A 215 15.53 6.10 -2.94
N PRO A 216 14.31 6.63 -2.68
CA PRO A 216 13.21 5.78 -2.23
C PRO A 216 12.87 4.71 -3.25
N PHE A 217 12.80 5.07 -4.55
CA PHE A 217 12.52 4.12 -5.63
C PHE A 217 13.54 2.99 -5.64
N LEU A 218 14.84 3.32 -5.63
CA LEU A 218 15.92 2.35 -5.72
C LEU A 218 15.91 1.38 -4.54
N ILE A 219 15.84 1.89 -3.31
CA ILE A 219 15.81 1.07 -2.09
C ILE A 219 14.58 0.15 -2.12
N SER A 220 13.43 0.67 -2.47
CA SER A 220 12.21 -0.14 -2.52
C SER A 220 12.22 -1.16 -3.65
N PHE A 221 12.81 -0.83 -4.79
CA PHE A 221 12.93 -1.72 -5.94
C PHE A 221 13.89 -2.88 -5.66
N MET A 222 15.01 -2.60 -5.00
CA MET A 222 15.99 -3.62 -4.63
C MET A 222 15.46 -4.56 -3.54
N THR A 223 14.64 -4.06 -2.62
CA THR A 223 14.14 -4.84 -1.48
C THR A 223 12.77 -5.48 -1.73
N GLY A 224 11.94 -4.89 -2.60
CA GLY A 224 10.53 -5.26 -2.73
C GLY A 224 9.67 -4.84 -1.53
N ILE A 225 10.16 -3.93 -0.67
CA ILE A 225 9.55 -3.55 0.60
C ILE A 225 9.37 -2.02 0.68
N SER A 226 8.12 -1.57 0.75
CA SER A 226 7.75 -0.15 0.84
C SER A 226 8.25 0.53 2.12
N THR A 227 8.19 -0.17 3.25
CA THR A 227 8.63 0.33 4.56
C THR A 227 10.12 0.62 4.59
N ALA A 228 10.93 -0.19 3.89
CA ALA A 228 12.38 0.02 3.79
C ALA A 228 12.71 1.33 3.06
N ALA A 229 11.93 1.67 2.02
CA ALA A 229 12.08 2.93 1.30
C ALA A 229 11.95 4.12 2.25
N VAL A 230 10.85 4.19 2.99
CA VAL A 230 10.57 5.27 3.94
C VAL A 230 11.59 5.28 5.06
N ALA A 231 11.77 4.14 5.72
CA ALA A 231 12.60 4.04 6.91
C ALA A 231 14.08 4.40 6.69
N LEU A 232 14.65 4.04 5.53
CA LEU A 232 16.05 4.27 5.23
C LEU A 232 16.31 5.63 4.58
N THR A 233 15.38 6.12 3.76
CA THR A 233 15.64 7.31 2.94
C THR A 233 15.05 8.59 3.54
N PHE A 234 13.90 8.53 4.21
CA PHE A 234 13.23 9.75 4.69
C PHE A 234 14.03 10.49 5.76
N PRO A 235 14.68 9.83 6.73
CA PRO A 235 15.52 10.55 7.70
C PRO A 235 16.67 11.35 7.06
N LEU A 236 17.15 10.89 5.90
CA LEU A 236 18.24 11.51 5.17
C LEU A 236 17.74 12.61 4.22
N LEU A 237 16.55 12.41 3.64
CA LEU A 237 15.96 13.29 2.63
C LEU A 237 15.01 14.33 3.22
N ALA A 238 14.61 14.21 4.49
CA ALA A 238 13.70 15.14 5.15
C ALA A 238 14.08 16.62 4.98
N PRO A 239 15.37 17.03 5.04
CA PRO A 239 15.74 18.43 4.78
C PRO A 239 15.42 18.91 3.36
N LEU A 240 15.36 18.00 2.37
CA LEU A 240 14.96 18.34 0.99
C LEU A 240 13.44 18.48 0.84
N MET A 241 12.66 18.06 1.83
CA MET A 241 11.20 18.16 1.85
C MET A 241 10.72 19.50 2.44
N GLY A 242 11.62 20.39 2.83
CA GLY A 242 11.31 21.73 3.34
C GLY A 242 11.22 21.81 4.87
N ASP A 243 11.31 23.04 5.37
CA ASP A 243 11.14 23.38 6.80
C ASP A 243 10.20 24.61 6.91
N PRO A 244 8.93 24.45 7.35
CA PRO A 244 8.30 23.20 7.78
C PRO A 244 8.09 22.21 6.62
N VAL A 245 7.92 20.93 6.96
CA VAL A 245 7.78 19.82 6.00
C VAL A 245 6.66 20.06 4.98
N ASN A 246 7.00 20.02 3.70
CA ASN A 246 6.05 20.16 2.58
C ASN A 246 5.44 18.81 2.19
N LEU A 247 4.15 18.63 2.47
CA LEU A 247 3.42 17.39 2.19
C LEU A 247 3.38 17.00 0.70
N LYS A 248 3.53 17.96 -0.23
CA LYS A 248 3.65 17.67 -1.68
C LYS A 248 4.91 16.85 -1.97
N LEU A 249 6.04 17.26 -1.39
CA LEU A 249 7.34 16.62 -1.58
C LEU A 249 7.42 15.27 -0.84
N VAL A 250 6.77 15.20 0.32
CA VAL A 250 6.58 13.95 1.07
C VAL A 250 5.80 12.93 0.24
N ALA A 251 4.62 13.32 -0.27
CA ALA A 251 3.79 12.47 -1.13
C ALA A 251 4.53 12.04 -2.40
N TRP A 252 5.27 12.94 -3.04
CA TRP A 252 6.14 12.61 -4.18
C TRP A 252 7.16 11.53 -3.84
N SER A 253 7.87 11.70 -2.71
CA SER A 253 8.88 10.76 -2.27
C SER A 253 8.30 9.39 -1.89
N PHE A 254 7.12 9.39 -1.25
CA PHE A 254 6.39 8.18 -0.91
C PHE A 254 5.94 7.43 -2.17
N VAL A 255 5.30 8.11 -3.13
CA VAL A 255 4.86 7.49 -4.40
C VAL A 255 6.07 6.96 -5.18
N SER A 256 7.21 7.63 -5.11
CA SER A 256 8.45 7.17 -5.75
C SER A 256 8.95 5.86 -5.14
N GLY A 257 9.04 5.79 -3.81
CA GLY A 257 9.38 4.55 -3.10
C GLY A 257 8.40 3.44 -3.39
N TYR A 258 7.10 3.74 -3.30
CA TYR A 258 6.06 2.77 -3.55
C TYR A 258 6.00 2.29 -5.00
N SER A 259 6.39 3.12 -5.97
CA SER A 259 6.55 2.69 -7.36
C SER A 259 7.68 1.68 -7.51
N GLY A 260 8.80 1.87 -6.79
CA GLY A 260 9.88 0.89 -6.72
C GLY A 260 9.42 -0.42 -6.11
N HIS A 261 8.64 -0.36 -5.02
CA HIS A 261 8.00 -1.53 -4.42
C HIS A 261 7.14 -2.30 -5.43
N LEU A 262 6.22 -1.59 -6.10
CA LEU A 262 5.27 -2.19 -7.03
C LEU A 262 5.95 -2.86 -8.22
N LEU A 263 7.05 -2.29 -8.70
CA LEU A 263 7.80 -2.78 -9.86
C LEU A 263 8.89 -3.79 -9.49
N SER A 264 9.12 -4.07 -8.21
CA SER A 264 10.21 -4.97 -7.80
C SER A 264 9.89 -6.44 -8.10
N PRO A 265 10.77 -7.18 -8.79
CA PRO A 265 10.61 -8.63 -8.95
C PRO A 265 10.81 -9.41 -7.64
N PHE A 266 11.38 -8.77 -6.61
CA PHE A 266 11.56 -9.34 -5.27
C PHE A 266 10.30 -9.18 -4.41
N HIS A 267 9.35 -8.38 -4.84
CA HIS A 267 8.11 -8.20 -4.11
C HIS A 267 7.27 -9.48 -4.17
N LEU A 268 7.00 -10.06 -3.00
CA LEU A 268 6.42 -11.39 -2.87
C LEU A 268 5.05 -11.51 -3.57
N CYS A 269 4.16 -10.52 -3.42
CA CYS A 269 2.86 -10.59 -4.08
C CYS A 269 2.97 -10.52 -5.61
N LEU A 270 4.00 -9.88 -6.18
CA LEU A 270 4.18 -9.78 -7.62
C LEU A 270 4.61 -11.13 -8.20
N ILE A 271 5.66 -11.72 -7.63
CA ILE A 271 6.24 -12.99 -8.09
C ILE A 271 5.27 -14.16 -7.89
N THR A 272 4.61 -14.28 -6.72
CA THR A 272 3.68 -15.39 -6.48
C THR A 272 2.43 -15.27 -7.37
N THR A 273 1.95 -14.05 -7.63
CA THR A 273 0.82 -13.85 -8.54
C THR A 273 1.22 -14.20 -9.98
N LYS A 274 2.46 -13.85 -10.38
CA LYS A 274 3.01 -14.20 -11.70
C LYS A 274 3.10 -15.72 -11.87
N GLU A 275 3.53 -16.44 -10.85
CA GLU A 275 3.58 -17.90 -10.85
C GLU A 275 2.19 -18.52 -10.91
N TYR A 276 1.24 -18.00 -10.12
CA TYR A 276 -0.14 -18.47 -10.12
C TYR A 276 -0.80 -18.37 -11.51
N TYR A 277 -0.73 -17.19 -12.16
CA TYR A 277 -1.34 -16.98 -13.47
C TYR A 277 -0.48 -17.45 -14.64
N LYS A 278 0.74 -17.96 -14.37
CA LYS A 278 1.69 -18.45 -15.38
C LYS A 278 2.00 -17.41 -16.45
N THR A 279 2.13 -16.14 -16.06
CA THR A 279 2.44 -15.02 -16.96
C THR A 279 3.95 -14.84 -17.11
N THR A 280 4.38 -14.24 -18.21
CA THR A 280 5.78 -13.82 -18.41
C THR A 280 6.04 -12.46 -17.77
N TRP A 281 7.29 -12.16 -17.40
CA TRP A 281 7.66 -10.84 -16.88
C TRP A 281 7.31 -9.70 -17.84
N LYS A 282 7.49 -9.94 -19.15
CA LYS A 282 7.11 -8.99 -20.20
C LYS A 282 5.63 -8.63 -20.11
N GLU A 283 4.75 -9.63 -20.00
CA GLU A 283 3.31 -9.38 -19.88
C GLU A 283 2.96 -8.65 -18.58
N VAL A 284 3.58 -9.02 -17.46
CA VAL A 284 3.37 -8.35 -16.17
C VAL A 284 3.72 -6.87 -16.26
N TYR A 285 4.91 -6.52 -16.75
CA TYR A 285 5.34 -5.13 -16.83
C TYR A 285 4.60 -4.33 -17.90
N LEU A 286 4.15 -4.95 -19.00
CA LEU A 286 3.31 -4.28 -20.00
C LEU A 286 1.95 -3.85 -19.43
N GLU A 287 1.40 -4.61 -18.48
CA GLU A 287 0.16 -4.24 -17.80
C GLU A 287 0.40 -3.22 -16.67
N LEU A 288 1.50 -3.38 -15.92
CA LEU A 288 1.75 -2.62 -14.69
C LEU A 288 2.39 -1.24 -14.93
N LEU A 289 3.42 -1.16 -15.78
CA LEU A 289 4.20 0.07 -15.98
C LEU A 289 3.36 1.28 -16.39
N PRO A 290 2.42 1.19 -17.35
CA PRO A 290 1.64 2.35 -17.77
C PRO A 290 0.87 2.99 -16.61
N VAL A 291 0.35 2.15 -15.70
CA VAL A 291 -0.46 2.59 -14.57
C VAL A 291 0.41 3.20 -13.47
N VAL A 292 1.55 2.58 -13.16
CA VAL A 292 2.54 3.14 -12.22
C VAL A 292 3.04 4.50 -12.72
N LEU A 293 3.41 4.61 -14.00
CA LEU A 293 3.88 5.85 -14.61
C LEU A 293 2.80 6.94 -14.62
N ALA A 294 1.53 6.58 -14.83
CA ALA A 294 0.43 7.54 -14.73
C ALA A 294 0.27 8.12 -13.32
N VAL A 295 0.35 7.28 -12.28
CA VAL A 295 0.32 7.74 -10.88
C VAL A 295 1.53 8.64 -10.57
N LEU A 296 2.74 8.22 -10.97
CA LEU A 296 3.96 9.01 -10.83
C LEU A 296 3.86 10.37 -11.53
N ALA A 297 3.36 10.40 -12.76
CA ALA A 297 3.24 11.64 -13.53
C ALA A 297 2.34 12.65 -12.83
N VAL A 298 1.18 12.21 -12.31
CA VAL A 298 0.29 13.11 -11.56
C VAL A 298 0.93 13.54 -10.24
N ALA A 299 1.58 12.62 -9.50
CA ALA A 299 2.28 12.96 -8.27
C ALA A 299 3.39 13.99 -8.51
N LEU A 300 4.14 13.87 -9.61
CA LEU A 300 5.15 14.85 -10.02
C LEU A 300 4.54 16.22 -10.33
N VAL A 301 3.43 16.26 -11.08
CA VAL A 301 2.71 17.51 -11.37
C VAL A 301 2.25 18.19 -10.08
N VAL A 302 1.72 17.43 -9.12
CA VAL A 302 1.34 17.97 -7.80
C VAL A 302 2.57 18.47 -7.02
N ALA A 303 3.72 17.82 -7.16
CA ALA A 303 4.95 18.18 -6.47
C ALA A 303 5.58 19.49 -6.96
N ILE A 304 5.39 19.83 -8.25
CA ILE A 304 5.94 21.05 -8.87
C ILE A 304 4.98 22.24 -8.87
N THR A 305 3.71 22.03 -8.49
CA THR A 305 2.68 23.08 -8.33
C THR A 305 2.56 23.48 -6.87
#